data_AF-A0AAD0HW71-F1
#
_entry.id   AF-A0AAD0HW71-F1
#
_cell.length_a   1.000
_cell.length_b   1.000
_cell.length_c   1.000
_cell.angle_alpha   90.00
_cell.angle_beta   90.00
_cell.angle_gamma   90.00
#
_symmetry.space_group_name_H-M   'P 1'
#
loop_
_entity.id
_entity.type
_entity.pdbx_description
1 polymer ?
#
loop_
_entity_poly.entity_id
_entity_poly.type
_entity_poly.pdbx_seq_one_letter_code
_entity_poly.pdbx_strand_id
1 'polypeptide(L)'
;MPNNVTTENITKKDLIDNIKKTENIIEELNKTKNKLDKAIEFLDNIGTFIDNKIKNYMETLNSNNSNEKSQTKSVESGKIENNNVEKSEEEKEKKSDISKFIEAFSQEFSFIDKEQFNDEMENDEIMGNIIEKIKKAFTNKENSIMDLKERVSQEIRETNSLKETVSKYKNELNEKEKRIFEKENEINNYKIQLENKIKENIKLEKDYNDELNLKKNEIVRLENVERILTAGKTKLEKEKKELEEKNKENSEKMKIFMTKYEEKEKELKSVGDLLEAKKLYDKYLSMETRILSKLDNVLIQRDFESFISSGYTLSSLDNVWDIVKIEYKNISKEDKETLKEVFAFFLNQINKRFKDAKYGLVQVEVGEDFDAVNQVDLSQNSKGTVTECVFYGYGFLAEKENPNDEDIIARIIKNPLVLTA
;
A
#
# COMPACT_ATOMS: atom_id res chain seq x y z
N MET A 1 -48.62 -10.87 -21.74
CA MET A 1 -50.00 -10.35 -21.69
C MET A 1 -50.41 -10.27 -20.22
N PRO A 2 -50.54 -9.07 -19.62
CA PRO A 2 -51.17 -8.93 -18.32
C PRO A 2 -52.62 -8.46 -18.47
N ASN A 3 -53.49 -9.09 -17.66
CA ASN A 3 -54.92 -8.85 -17.57
C ASN A 3 -55.23 -7.42 -17.12
N ASN A 4 -56.11 -6.76 -17.88
CA ASN A 4 -56.62 -5.43 -17.60
C ASN A 4 -57.79 -5.54 -16.60
N VAL A 5 -57.53 -5.31 -15.32
CA VAL A 5 -58.60 -5.05 -14.34
C VAL A 5 -58.81 -3.54 -14.30
N THR A 6 -59.84 -3.07 -14.99
CA THR A 6 -60.30 -1.68 -14.91
C THR A 6 -61.02 -1.47 -13.57
N THR A 7 -60.31 -0.88 -12.61
CA THR A 7 -60.92 -0.22 -11.45
C THR A 7 -61.39 1.16 -11.90
N GLU A 8 -62.69 1.38 -11.96
CA GLU A 8 -63.27 2.73 -12.11
C GLU A 8 -62.90 3.57 -10.88
N ASN A 9 -62.06 4.57 -11.07
CA ASN A 9 -61.72 5.55 -10.05
C ASN A 9 -62.92 6.49 -9.85
N ILE A 10 -63.75 6.24 -8.83
CA ILE A 10 -64.79 7.16 -8.37
C ILE A 10 -64.10 8.46 -7.96
N THR A 11 -64.36 9.55 -8.68
CA THR A 11 -63.73 10.84 -8.40
C THR A 11 -64.38 11.53 -7.21
N LYS A 12 -63.66 12.47 -6.57
CA LYS A 12 -64.20 13.29 -5.48
C LYS A 12 -65.49 14.04 -5.88
N LYS A 13 -65.67 14.32 -7.18
CA LYS A 13 -66.88 14.93 -7.73
C LYS A 13 -68.06 13.96 -7.74
N ASP A 14 -67.83 12.69 -8.09
CA ASP A 14 -68.86 11.64 -8.08
C ASP A 14 -69.38 11.38 -6.65
N LEU A 15 -68.50 11.43 -5.65
CA LEU A 15 -68.88 11.35 -4.24
C LEU A 15 -69.76 12.53 -3.80
N ILE A 16 -69.42 13.76 -4.21
CA ILE A 16 -70.18 14.97 -3.87
C ILE A 16 -71.57 14.95 -4.54
N ASP A 17 -71.65 14.55 -5.81
CA ASP A 17 -72.91 14.49 -6.54
C ASP A 17 -73.83 13.39 -6.00
N ASN A 18 -73.27 12.27 -5.53
CA ASN A 18 -74.05 11.24 -4.84
C ASN A 18 -74.57 11.71 -3.48
N ILE A 19 -73.77 12.41 -2.67
CA ILE A 19 -74.21 13.00 -1.39
C ILE A 19 -75.38 13.97 -1.61
N LYS A 20 -75.29 14.85 -2.62
CA LYS A 20 -76.37 15.79 -2.97
C LYS A 20 -77.66 15.09 -3.40
N LYS A 21 -77.55 14.00 -4.18
CA LYS A 21 -78.73 13.20 -4.55
C LYS A 21 -79.38 12.58 -3.31
N THR A 22 -78.57 12.08 -2.37
CA THR A 22 -79.07 11.52 -1.10
C THR A 22 -79.77 12.57 -0.24
N GLU A 23 -79.22 13.78 -0.13
CA GLU A 23 -79.85 14.91 0.60
C GLU A 23 -81.21 15.28 0.02
N ASN A 24 -81.33 15.33 -1.31
CA ASN A 24 -82.58 15.69 -1.99
C ASN A 24 -83.67 14.61 -1.79
N ILE A 25 -83.28 13.33 -1.81
CA ILE A 25 -84.18 12.20 -1.50
C ILE A 25 -84.65 12.27 -0.04
N ILE A 26 -83.78 12.63 0.91
CA ILE A 26 -84.15 12.80 2.32
C ILE A 26 -85.17 13.95 2.47
N GLU A 27 -85.03 15.04 1.72
CA GLU A 27 -85.98 16.15 1.76
C GLU A 27 -87.36 15.76 1.21
N GLU A 28 -87.42 15.01 0.10
CA GLU A 28 -88.67 14.46 -0.42
C GLU A 28 -89.32 13.44 0.52
N LEU A 29 -88.50 12.60 1.16
CA LEU A 29 -88.96 11.64 2.17
C LEU A 29 -89.58 12.37 3.37
N ASN A 30 -88.97 13.45 3.84
CA ASN A 30 -89.49 14.27 4.94
C ASN A 30 -90.80 14.98 4.56
N LYS A 31 -90.92 15.50 3.33
CA LYS A 31 -92.18 16.08 2.82
C LYS A 31 -93.29 15.02 2.73
N THR A 32 -92.95 13.80 2.33
CA THR A 32 -93.89 12.68 2.24
C THR A 32 -94.30 12.20 3.64
N LYS A 33 -93.36 12.11 4.58
CA LYS A 33 -93.62 11.79 5.99
C LYS A 33 -94.59 12.80 6.62
N ASN A 34 -94.37 14.11 6.43
CA ASN A 34 -95.29 15.13 6.95
C ASN A 34 -96.72 15.01 6.37
N LYS A 35 -96.87 14.57 5.11
CA LYS A 35 -98.19 14.28 4.53
C LYS A 35 -98.81 13.02 5.13
N LEU A 36 -98.00 12.00 5.41
CA LEU A 36 -98.43 10.77 6.05
C LEU A 36 -98.85 11.02 7.50
N ASP A 37 -98.10 11.83 8.27
CA ASP A 37 -98.43 12.20 9.64
C ASP A 37 -99.78 12.93 9.70
N LYS A 38 -100.07 13.84 8.75
CA LYS A 38 -101.40 14.47 8.61
C LYS A 38 -102.50 13.48 8.25
N ALA A 39 -102.19 12.47 7.44
CA ALA A 39 -103.15 11.41 7.11
C ALA A 39 -103.40 10.48 8.30
N ILE A 40 -102.39 10.21 9.13
CA ILE A 40 -102.51 9.47 10.39
C ILE A 40 -103.37 10.26 11.36
N GLU A 41 -103.13 11.56 11.54
CA GLU A 41 -103.96 12.43 12.38
C GLU A 41 -105.43 12.46 11.92
N PHE A 42 -105.66 12.51 10.60
CA PHE A 42 -107.00 12.37 10.03
C PHE A 42 -107.63 10.99 10.32
N LEU A 43 -106.85 9.91 10.22
CA LEU A 43 -107.31 8.56 10.53
C LEU A 43 -107.56 8.35 12.03
N ASP A 44 -106.77 8.95 12.91
CA ASP A 44 -106.99 8.92 14.37
C ASP A 44 -108.26 9.70 14.74
N ASN A 45 -108.56 10.79 14.04
CA ASN A 45 -109.84 11.50 14.18
C ASN A 45 -111.03 10.65 13.71
N ILE A 46 -110.86 9.85 12.66
CA ILE A 46 -111.87 8.86 12.23
C ILE A 46 -111.97 7.71 13.24
N GLY A 47 -110.85 7.20 13.75
CA GLY A 47 -110.78 6.14 14.74
C GLY A 47 -111.50 6.53 16.03
N THR A 48 -111.20 7.71 16.56
CA THR A 48 -111.90 8.27 17.73
C THR A 48 -113.39 8.50 17.49
N PHE A 49 -113.80 8.87 16.27
CA PHE A 49 -115.22 8.93 15.89
C PHE A 49 -115.87 7.54 15.92
N ILE A 50 -115.21 6.53 15.35
CA ILE A 50 -115.71 5.15 15.32
C ILE A 50 -115.73 4.55 16.74
N ASP A 51 -114.70 4.78 17.54
CA ASP A 51 -114.60 4.31 18.93
C ASP A 51 -115.67 4.95 19.81
N ASN A 52 -115.96 6.24 19.64
CA ASN A 52 -117.08 6.88 20.32
C ASN A 52 -118.42 6.28 19.89
N LYS A 53 -118.57 5.89 18.62
CA LYS A 53 -119.77 5.24 18.10
C LYS A 53 -119.92 3.82 18.64
N ILE A 54 -118.84 3.04 18.67
CA ILE A 54 -118.80 1.68 19.24
C ILE A 54 -119.04 1.73 20.75
N LYS A 55 -118.46 2.71 21.46
CA LYS A 55 -118.70 2.91 22.90
C LYS A 55 -120.16 3.23 23.18
N ASN A 56 -120.76 4.14 22.42
CA ASN A 56 -122.19 4.42 22.53
C ASN A 56 -123.06 3.19 22.19
N TYR A 57 -122.63 2.36 21.23
CA TYR A 57 -123.32 1.12 20.85
C TYR A 57 -123.18 0.00 21.88
N MET A 58 -122.03 -0.08 22.56
CA MET A 58 -121.76 -1.02 23.65
C MET A 58 -122.46 -0.59 24.94
N GLU A 59 -122.60 0.72 25.17
CA GLU A 59 -123.41 1.27 26.25
C GLU A 59 -124.92 1.01 26.03
N THR A 60 -125.43 1.08 24.79
CA THR A 60 -126.82 0.69 24.48
C THR A 60 -127.06 -0.82 24.53
N LEU A 61 -126.10 -1.66 24.08
CA LEU A 61 -126.20 -3.12 24.23
C LEU A 61 -126.18 -3.58 25.69
N ASN A 62 -125.40 -2.92 26.55
CA ASN A 62 -125.39 -3.22 27.99
C ASN A 62 -126.60 -2.64 28.74
N SER A 63 -127.30 -1.65 28.18
CA SER A 63 -128.50 -1.04 28.77
C SER A 63 -129.79 -1.82 28.47
N ASN A 64 -129.80 -2.64 27.40
CA ASN A 64 -130.95 -3.48 27.02
C ASN A 64 -130.94 -4.89 27.66
N ASN A 65 -130.00 -5.17 28.58
CA ASN A 65 -130.03 -6.35 29.43
C ASN A 65 -130.10 -5.95 30.91
N SER A 66 -131.22 -5.35 31.30
CA SER A 66 -131.65 -5.37 32.71
C SER A 66 -132.25 -6.74 33.03
N ASN A 67 -131.48 -7.64 33.65
CA ASN A 67 -131.90 -8.48 34.79
C ASN A 67 -130.96 -9.68 34.98
N GLU A 68 -130.00 -9.53 35.90
CA GLU A 68 -129.62 -10.53 36.91
C GLU A 68 -128.38 -9.98 37.63
N LYS A 69 -128.58 -9.14 38.65
CA LYS A 69 -127.52 -8.81 39.61
C LYS A 69 -127.82 -9.50 40.93
N SER A 70 -127.35 -10.74 41.01
CA SER A 70 -127.02 -11.40 42.27
C SER A 70 -125.99 -10.55 43.01
N GLN A 71 -126.43 -9.98 44.12
CA GLN A 71 -125.63 -9.49 45.24
C GLN A 71 -124.54 -10.51 45.60
N THR A 72 -123.26 -10.11 45.55
CA THR A 72 -122.43 -9.58 46.66
C THR A 72 -122.38 -10.44 47.92
N LYS A 73 -121.17 -10.91 48.24
CA LYS A 73 -120.50 -11.00 49.57
C LYS A 73 -119.21 -11.81 49.36
N SER A 74 -118.04 -11.57 49.94
CA SER A 74 -117.50 -10.70 51.01
C SER A 74 -115.97 -10.98 50.98
N VAL A 75 -115.05 -10.00 50.96
CA VAL A 75 -114.16 -9.53 52.05
C VAL A 75 -113.12 -8.60 51.37
N GLU A 76 -113.06 -7.28 51.63
CA GLU A 76 -112.13 -6.55 52.54
C GLU A 76 -110.62 -6.77 52.23
N SER A 77 -109.80 -5.80 51.77
CA SER A 77 -109.50 -4.42 52.19
C SER A 77 -108.75 -3.71 51.01
N GLY A 78 -108.83 -2.42 50.65
CA GLY A 78 -109.26 -1.12 51.20
C GLY A 78 -108.19 -0.10 50.75
N LYS A 79 -108.39 1.14 50.29
CA LYS A 79 -109.48 2.14 50.09
C LYS A 79 -108.93 3.12 49.01
N ILE A 80 -109.69 3.91 48.23
CA ILE A 80 -110.51 5.07 48.66
C ILE A 80 -111.46 5.49 47.50
N GLU A 81 -112.77 5.41 47.82
CA GLU A 81 -113.89 6.36 47.56
C GLU A 81 -114.27 6.69 46.09
N ASN A 82 -115.38 6.25 45.48
CA ASN A 82 -116.75 5.88 45.88
C ASN A 82 -117.67 7.03 46.32
N ASN A 83 -118.88 7.02 45.72
CA ASN A 83 -120.15 7.68 46.09
C ASN A 83 -120.37 9.06 45.43
N ASN A 84 -121.54 9.42 44.89
CA ASN A 84 -122.88 8.86 44.94
C ASN A 84 -123.67 9.31 43.71
N VAL A 85 -124.54 8.42 43.22
CA VAL A 85 -125.65 8.73 42.31
C VAL A 85 -126.72 9.45 43.11
N GLU A 86 -127.03 10.69 42.72
CA GLU A 86 -128.35 11.28 42.93
C GLU A 86 -129.22 10.99 41.70
N LYS A 87 -130.37 10.38 41.97
CA LYS A 87 -131.51 10.25 41.06
C LYS A 87 -132.32 11.56 41.10
N SER A 88 -133.06 11.78 40.01
CA SER A 88 -134.05 12.85 39.77
C SER A 88 -133.39 14.17 39.37
N GLU A 89 -133.76 14.85 38.29
CA GLU A 89 -135.03 14.91 37.55
C GLU A 89 -134.75 15.11 36.04
N GLU A 90 -135.69 14.62 35.22
CA GLU A 90 -136.03 14.98 33.83
C GLU A 90 -135.03 15.81 33.01
N GLU A 91 -134.49 15.27 31.90
CA GLU A 91 -134.28 16.06 30.68
C GLU A 91 -133.99 15.19 29.43
N LYS A 92 -135.08 14.86 28.71
CA LYS A 92 -135.21 14.57 27.27
C LYS A 92 -134.09 13.79 26.55
N GLU A 93 -134.45 12.59 26.08
CA GLU A 93 -133.77 11.83 25.00
C GLU A 93 -133.19 12.76 23.92
N LYS A 94 -131.87 12.77 23.75
CA LYS A 94 -131.24 13.27 22.53
C LYS A 94 -130.86 12.09 21.66
N LYS A 95 -131.70 11.76 20.68
CA LYS A 95 -131.31 10.98 19.50
C LYS A 95 -129.97 11.52 19.00
N SER A 96 -128.92 10.69 19.00
CA SER A 96 -127.64 11.06 18.38
C SER A 96 -127.87 11.22 16.88
N ASP A 97 -127.66 12.43 16.40
CA ASP A 97 -128.19 12.95 15.14
C ASP A 97 -127.41 12.40 13.93
N ILE A 98 -127.81 11.24 13.38
CA ILE A 98 -127.40 10.74 12.06
C ILE A 98 -127.59 11.83 10.99
N SER A 99 -128.56 12.73 11.22
CA SER A 99 -128.82 13.91 10.44
C SER A 99 -127.57 14.76 10.18
N LYS A 100 -126.60 14.87 11.10
CA LYS A 100 -125.42 15.75 10.90
C LYS A 100 -124.37 15.20 9.94
N PHE A 101 -124.14 13.88 9.94
CA PHE A 101 -123.23 13.26 8.96
C PHE A 101 -123.88 13.24 7.57
N ILE A 102 -125.16 12.91 7.49
CA ILE A 102 -125.93 12.98 6.23
C ILE A 102 -126.04 14.41 5.75
N GLU A 103 -126.21 15.38 6.63
CA GLU A 103 -126.26 16.79 6.27
C GLU A 103 -124.92 17.29 5.73
N ALA A 104 -123.79 16.94 6.34
CA ALA A 104 -122.47 17.27 5.83
C ALA A 104 -122.17 16.56 4.50
N PHE A 105 -122.48 15.26 4.39
CA PHE A 105 -122.21 14.47 3.19
C PHE A 105 -123.12 14.90 2.01
N SER A 106 -124.41 15.14 2.24
CA SER A 106 -125.33 15.64 1.21
C SER A 106 -125.15 17.13 0.89
N GLN A 107 -124.54 17.93 1.76
CA GLN A 107 -124.11 19.29 1.40
C GLN A 107 -122.96 19.25 0.39
N GLU A 108 -122.04 18.31 0.55
CA GLU A 108 -120.88 18.16 -0.34
C GLU A 108 -121.22 17.39 -1.63
N PHE A 109 -122.24 16.52 -1.59
CA PHE A 109 -122.76 15.76 -2.73
C PHE A 109 -124.26 16.00 -2.95
N SER A 110 -124.61 17.23 -3.35
CA SER A 110 -125.98 17.76 -3.45
C SER A 110 -126.93 17.07 -4.44
N PHE A 111 -126.46 16.09 -5.19
CA PHE A 111 -127.25 15.33 -6.18
C PHE A 111 -127.77 13.99 -5.63
N ILE A 112 -127.41 13.63 -4.41
CA ILE A 112 -127.86 12.40 -3.74
C ILE A 112 -128.99 12.76 -2.78
N ASP A 113 -130.15 12.12 -2.93
CA ASP A 113 -131.31 12.32 -2.06
C ASP A 113 -130.99 11.85 -0.63
N LYS A 114 -131.22 12.74 0.35
CA LYS A 114 -130.90 12.52 1.77
C LYS A 114 -131.67 11.35 2.38
N GLU A 115 -132.94 11.17 2.01
CA GLU A 115 -133.76 10.07 2.55
C GLU A 115 -133.32 8.75 1.92
N GLN A 116 -133.13 8.72 0.60
CA GLN A 116 -132.69 7.53 -0.12
C GLN A 116 -131.28 7.07 0.30
N PHE A 117 -130.37 8.02 0.57
CA PHE A 117 -129.04 7.73 1.10
C PHE A 117 -129.07 7.22 2.53
N ASN A 118 -129.97 7.73 3.38
CA ASN A 118 -130.14 7.23 4.73
C ASN A 118 -130.65 5.78 4.71
N ASP A 119 -131.65 5.49 3.88
CA ASP A 119 -132.18 4.14 3.70
C ASP A 119 -131.15 3.17 3.09
N GLU A 120 -130.33 3.63 2.14
CA GLU A 120 -129.23 2.84 1.56
C GLU A 120 -128.04 2.66 2.52
N MET A 121 -127.84 3.58 3.48
CA MET A 121 -126.80 3.47 4.52
C MET A 121 -127.26 2.64 5.74
N GLU A 122 -128.58 2.56 5.99
CA GLU A 122 -129.19 1.59 6.91
C GLU A 122 -129.35 0.21 6.27
N ASN A 123 -129.16 0.09 4.94
CA ASN A 123 -129.11 -1.19 4.25
C ASN A 123 -127.78 -1.91 4.57
N ASP A 124 -127.87 -2.91 5.44
CA ASP A 124 -126.76 -3.76 5.88
C ASP A 124 -125.94 -4.37 4.72
N GLU A 125 -126.56 -4.62 3.56
CA GLU A 125 -125.89 -5.16 2.38
C GLU A 125 -124.97 -4.12 1.70
N ILE A 126 -125.42 -2.87 1.60
CA ILE A 126 -124.66 -1.77 0.99
C ILE A 126 -123.50 -1.37 1.90
N MET A 127 -123.76 -1.21 3.21
CA MET A 127 -122.70 -0.91 4.17
C MET A 127 -121.73 -2.07 4.37
N GLY A 128 -122.22 -3.32 4.33
CA GLY A 128 -121.37 -4.52 4.31
C GLY A 128 -120.37 -4.49 3.15
N ASN A 129 -120.83 -4.15 1.93
CA ASN A 129 -120.00 -4.03 0.74
C ASN A 129 -118.97 -2.88 0.83
N ILE A 130 -119.35 -1.73 1.40
CA ILE A 130 -118.44 -0.59 1.59
C ILE A 130 -117.34 -0.95 2.61
N ILE A 131 -117.73 -1.54 3.74
CA ILE A 131 -116.80 -2.01 4.78
C ILE A 131 -115.86 -3.07 4.21
N GLU A 132 -116.36 -4.01 3.41
CA GLU A 132 -115.53 -5.04 2.78
C GLU A 132 -114.53 -4.44 1.78
N LYS A 133 -114.94 -3.47 0.95
CA LYS A 133 -114.03 -2.75 0.05
C LYS A 133 -112.95 -1.98 0.80
N ILE A 134 -113.31 -1.31 1.90
CA ILE A 134 -112.36 -0.58 2.76
C ILE A 134 -111.40 -1.57 3.43
N LYS A 135 -111.91 -2.63 4.06
CA LYS A 135 -111.08 -3.70 4.67
C LYS A 135 -110.10 -4.26 3.65
N LYS A 136 -110.57 -4.62 2.45
CA LYS A 136 -109.72 -5.13 1.37
C LYS A 136 -108.65 -4.12 0.94
N ALA A 137 -108.99 -2.83 0.85
CA ALA A 137 -108.02 -1.79 0.52
C ALA A 137 -106.96 -1.59 1.62
N PHE A 138 -107.37 -1.61 2.90
CA PHE A 138 -106.46 -1.51 4.03
C PHE A 138 -105.55 -2.74 4.15
N THR A 139 -106.10 -3.96 4.05
CA THR A 139 -105.32 -5.20 4.07
C THR A 139 -104.30 -5.24 2.92
N ASN A 140 -104.68 -4.81 1.71
CA ASN A 140 -103.76 -4.74 0.58
C ASN A 140 -102.63 -3.72 0.80
N LYS A 141 -102.95 -2.56 1.39
CA LYS A 141 -101.94 -1.54 1.73
C LYS A 141 -101.04 -1.98 2.87
N GLU A 142 -101.58 -2.64 3.88
CA GLU A 142 -100.83 -3.18 5.01
C GLU A 142 -99.81 -4.23 4.56
N ASN A 143 -100.22 -5.15 3.66
CA ASN A 143 -99.31 -6.09 3.02
C ASN A 143 -98.20 -5.37 2.24
N SER A 144 -98.55 -4.35 1.45
CA SER A 144 -97.57 -3.56 0.68
C SER A 144 -96.56 -2.81 1.59
N ILE A 145 -97.03 -2.31 2.73
CA ILE A 145 -96.18 -1.64 3.74
C ILE A 145 -95.26 -2.65 4.41
N MET A 146 -95.75 -3.84 4.72
CA MET A 146 -94.96 -4.93 5.30
C MET A 146 -93.83 -5.35 4.36
N ASP A 147 -94.11 -5.54 3.06
CA ASP A 147 -93.12 -5.87 2.04
C ASP A 147 -92.05 -4.77 1.87
N LEU A 148 -92.44 -3.49 1.99
CA LEU A 148 -91.51 -2.37 1.97
C LEU A 148 -90.63 -2.36 3.22
N LYS A 149 -91.20 -2.61 4.40
CA LYS A 149 -90.47 -2.66 5.67
C LYS A 149 -89.44 -3.80 5.68
N GLU A 150 -89.79 -4.95 5.11
CA GLU A 150 -88.87 -6.07 4.96
C GLU A 150 -87.70 -5.71 4.03
N ARG A 151 -87.98 -5.14 2.85
CA ARG A 151 -86.93 -4.67 1.93
C ARG A 151 -85.99 -3.64 2.55
N VAL A 152 -86.53 -2.62 3.22
CA VAL A 152 -85.71 -1.61 3.90
C VAL A 152 -84.85 -2.25 4.99
N SER A 153 -85.39 -3.21 5.74
CA SER A 153 -84.63 -3.94 6.76
C SER A 153 -83.49 -4.75 6.15
N GLN A 154 -83.71 -5.37 4.99
CA GLN A 154 -82.70 -6.10 4.22
C GLN A 154 -81.57 -5.15 3.76
N GLU A 155 -81.93 -4.03 3.13
CA GLU A 155 -80.98 -3.02 2.63
C GLU A 155 -80.14 -2.40 3.76
N ILE A 156 -80.73 -2.18 4.94
CA ILE A 156 -79.99 -1.70 6.13
C ILE A 156 -78.95 -2.74 6.57
N ARG A 157 -79.30 -4.03 6.59
CA ARG A 157 -78.37 -5.11 6.94
C ARG A 157 -77.20 -5.18 5.95
N GLU A 158 -77.50 -5.11 4.65
CA GLU A 158 -76.49 -5.11 3.59
C GLU A 158 -75.56 -3.89 3.69
N THR A 159 -76.12 -2.70 3.92
CA THR A 159 -75.36 -1.46 4.09
C THR A 159 -74.41 -1.53 5.29
N ASN A 160 -74.88 -2.08 6.42
CA ASN A 160 -74.05 -2.27 7.61
C ASN A 160 -72.90 -3.26 7.36
N SER A 161 -73.18 -4.38 6.68
CA SER A 161 -72.16 -5.36 6.28
C SER A 161 -71.09 -4.75 5.35
N LEU A 162 -71.51 -3.96 4.37
CA LEU A 162 -70.60 -3.22 3.49
C LEU A 162 -69.75 -2.21 4.26
N LYS A 163 -70.33 -1.48 5.20
CA LYS A 163 -69.61 -0.49 6.04
C LYS A 163 -68.52 -1.14 6.88
N GLU A 164 -68.79 -2.30 7.45
CA GLU A 164 -67.78 -3.10 8.19
C GLU A 164 -66.65 -3.55 7.26
N THR A 165 -67.00 -4.05 6.07
CA THR A 165 -66.04 -4.50 5.07
C THR A 165 -65.13 -3.36 4.60
N VAL A 166 -65.69 -2.18 4.30
CA VAL A 166 -64.92 -0.98 3.93
C VAL A 166 -63.97 -0.56 5.06
N SER A 167 -64.44 -0.60 6.31
CA SER A 167 -63.59 -0.26 7.47
C SER A 167 -62.42 -1.24 7.60
N LYS A 168 -62.64 -2.54 7.38
CA LYS A 168 -61.59 -3.55 7.38
C LYS A 168 -60.56 -3.29 6.29
N TYR A 169 -60.98 -3.05 5.04
CA TYR A 169 -60.06 -2.76 3.94
C TYR A 169 -59.28 -1.46 4.14
N LYS A 170 -59.90 -0.43 4.75
CA LYS A 170 -59.21 0.81 5.09
C LYS A 170 -58.07 0.58 6.08
N ASN A 171 -58.29 -0.24 7.10
CA ASN A 171 -57.25 -0.59 8.08
C ASN A 171 -56.12 -1.40 7.42
N GLU A 172 -56.47 -2.39 6.59
CA GLU A 172 -55.47 -3.18 5.84
C GLU A 172 -54.63 -2.31 4.89
N LEU A 173 -55.24 -1.29 4.27
CA LEU A 173 -54.54 -0.33 3.41
C LEU A 173 -53.53 0.51 4.21
N ASN A 174 -53.94 1.08 5.33
CA ASN A 174 -53.05 1.86 6.20
C ASN A 174 -51.86 1.03 6.69
N GLU A 175 -52.08 -0.23 7.07
CA GLU A 175 -51.01 -1.15 7.48
C GLU A 175 -50.06 -1.51 6.34
N LYS A 176 -50.55 -1.56 5.09
CA LYS A 176 -49.69 -1.75 3.91
C LYS A 176 -48.89 -0.50 3.60
N GLU A 177 -49.50 0.69 3.67
CA GLU A 177 -48.82 1.98 3.46
C GLU A 177 -47.67 2.17 4.46
N LYS A 178 -47.91 1.87 5.74
CA LYS A 178 -46.85 1.94 6.77
C LYS A 178 -45.68 1.02 6.46
N ARG A 179 -45.96 -0.24 6.05
CA ARG A 179 -44.92 -1.19 5.65
C ARG A 179 -44.16 -0.76 4.40
N ILE A 180 -44.84 -0.16 3.42
CA ILE A 180 -44.18 0.41 2.23
C ILE A 180 -43.22 1.51 2.65
N PHE A 181 -43.66 2.45 3.50
CA PHE A 181 -42.81 3.54 3.99
C PHE A 181 -41.58 3.04 4.76
N GLU A 182 -41.74 2.03 5.61
CA GLU A 182 -40.61 1.39 6.31
C GLU A 182 -39.61 0.77 5.32
N LYS A 183 -40.11 0.07 4.30
CA LYS A 183 -39.26 -0.55 3.26
C LYS A 183 -38.57 0.49 2.38
N GLU A 184 -39.22 1.60 2.05
CA GLU A 184 -38.62 2.71 1.31
C GLU A 184 -37.45 3.33 2.09
N ASN A 185 -37.61 3.52 3.41
CA ASN A 185 -36.54 4.02 4.27
C ASN A 185 -35.36 3.04 4.35
N GLU A 186 -35.62 1.73 4.47
CA GLU A 186 -34.56 0.70 4.42
C GLU A 186 -33.80 0.75 3.09
N ILE A 187 -34.51 0.79 1.96
CA ILE A 187 -33.91 0.88 0.62
C ILE A 187 -33.05 2.14 0.50
N ASN A 188 -33.53 3.27 0.98
CA ASN A 188 -32.80 4.53 0.89
C ASN A 188 -31.51 4.49 1.74
N ASN A 189 -31.57 3.88 2.94
CA ASN A 189 -30.38 3.67 3.76
C ASN A 189 -29.36 2.76 3.05
N TYR A 190 -29.79 1.64 2.47
CA TYR A 190 -28.90 0.77 1.70
C TYR A 190 -28.29 1.48 0.50
N LYS A 191 -29.05 2.32 -0.20
CA LYS A 191 -28.56 3.13 -1.33
C LYS A 191 -27.43 4.06 -0.89
N ILE A 192 -27.61 4.80 0.20
CA ILE A 192 -26.59 5.71 0.75
C ILE A 192 -25.32 4.94 1.13
N GLN A 193 -25.46 3.77 1.78
CA GLN A 193 -24.31 2.93 2.13
C GLN A 193 -23.55 2.45 0.89
N LEU A 194 -24.27 2.05 -0.17
CA LEU A 194 -23.66 1.62 -1.43
C LEU A 194 -22.89 2.77 -2.10
N GLU A 195 -23.50 3.96 -2.17
CA GLU A 195 -22.87 5.15 -2.77
C GLU A 195 -21.58 5.53 -2.03
N ASN A 196 -21.57 5.44 -0.70
CA ASN A 196 -20.37 5.70 0.10
C ASN A 196 -19.27 4.66 -0.16
N LYS A 197 -19.60 3.37 -0.21
CA LYS A 197 -18.64 2.31 -0.55
C LYS A 197 -18.07 2.48 -1.96
N ILE A 198 -18.89 2.88 -2.93
CA ILE A 198 -18.43 3.16 -4.30
C ILE A 198 -17.42 4.31 -4.30
N LYS A 199 -17.71 5.41 -3.60
CA LYS A 199 -16.76 6.54 -3.48
C LYS A 199 -15.44 6.14 -2.84
N GLU A 200 -15.49 5.33 -1.78
CA GLU A 200 -14.30 4.80 -1.11
C GLU A 200 -13.47 3.92 -2.06
N ASN A 201 -14.11 2.99 -2.77
CA ASN A 201 -13.43 2.14 -3.74
C ASN A 201 -12.78 2.92 -4.88
N ILE A 202 -13.46 3.94 -5.43
CA ILE A 202 -12.89 4.81 -6.46
C ILE A 202 -11.63 5.53 -5.94
N LYS A 203 -11.65 5.98 -4.69
CA LYS A 203 -10.48 6.63 -4.08
C LYS A 203 -9.32 5.63 -3.91
N LEU A 204 -9.59 4.44 -3.38
CA LEU A 204 -8.59 3.39 -3.22
C LEU A 204 -7.99 2.95 -4.56
N GLU A 205 -8.81 2.82 -5.61
CA GLU A 205 -8.36 2.47 -6.95
C GLU A 205 -7.41 3.53 -7.51
N LYS A 206 -7.73 4.82 -7.31
CA LYS A 206 -6.86 5.92 -7.71
C LYS A 206 -5.53 5.89 -6.96
N ASP A 207 -5.57 5.76 -5.64
CA ASP A 207 -4.37 5.73 -4.79
C ASP A 207 -3.46 4.54 -5.18
N TYR A 208 -4.05 3.37 -5.43
CA TYR A 208 -3.31 2.18 -5.88
C TYR A 208 -2.69 2.38 -7.28
N ASN A 209 -3.41 3.01 -8.20
CA ASN A 209 -2.90 3.28 -9.54
C ASN A 209 -1.76 4.32 -9.53
N ASP A 210 -1.84 5.33 -8.66
CA ASP A 210 -0.78 6.31 -8.47
C ASP A 210 0.47 5.64 -7.88
N GLU A 211 0.32 4.77 -6.87
CA GLU A 211 1.44 4.00 -6.31
C GLU A 211 2.06 3.05 -7.34
N LEU A 212 1.23 2.37 -8.15
CA LEU A 212 1.70 1.48 -9.20
C LEU A 212 2.50 2.25 -10.27
N ASN A 213 2.06 3.45 -10.64
CA ASN A 213 2.78 4.31 -11.59
C ASN A 213 4.12 4.77 -11.02
N LEU A 214 4.19 5.12 -9.74
CA LEU A 214 5.46 5.44 -9.07
C LEU A 214 6.43 4.26 -9.12
N LYS A 215 5.97 3.05 -8.80
CA LYS A 215 6.81 1.84 -8.87
C LYS A 215 7.28 1.55 -10.29
N LYS A 216 6.43 1.70 -11.31
CA LYS A 216 6.81 1.53 -12.72
C LYS A 216 7.89 2.52 -13.13
N ASN A 217 7.77 3.78 -12.74
CA ASN A 217 8.78 4.80 -13.05
C ASN A 217 10.12 4.50 -12.36
N GLU A 218 10.11 4.00 -11.13
CA GLU A 218 11.34 3.59 -10.44
C GLU A 218 12.01 2.39 -11.12
N ILE A 219 11.24 1.41 -11.60
CA ILE A 219 11.79 0.28 -12.38
C ILE A 219 12.53 0.79 -13.62
N VAL A 220 11.91 1.68 -14.41
CA VAL A 220 12.56 2.26 -15.60
C VAL A 220 13.86 3.00 -15.24
N ARG A 221 13.86 3.72 -14.10
CA ARG A 221 15.07 4.40 -13.61
C ARG A 221 16.18 3.40 -13.27
N LEU A 222 15.85 2.32 -12.56
CA LEU A 222 16.78 1.28 -12.16
C LEU A 222 17.35 0.53 -13.37
N GLU A 223 16.52 0.18 -14.35
CA GLU A 223 16.96 -0.45 -15.61
C GLU A 223 17.96 0.42 -16.38
N ASN A 224 17.73 1.74 -16.39
CA ASN A 224 18.67 2.67 -17.02
C ASN A 224 20.01 2.73 -16.27
N VAL A 225 19.98 2.76 -14.94
CA VAL A 225 21.19 2.71 -14.10
C VAL A 225 21.96 1.40 -14.34
N GLU A 226 21.27 0.26 -14.37
CA GLU A 226 21.88 -1.04 -14.66
C GLU A 226 22.58 -1.05 -16.02
N ARG A 227 21.95 -0.47 -17.05
CA ARG A 227 22.54 -0.34 -18.38
C ARG A 227 23.82 0.50 -18.37
N ILE A 228 23.81 1.64 -17.68
CA ILE A 228 24.99 2.52 -17.53
C ILE A 228 26.12 1.79 -16.80
N LEU A 229 25.81 1.12 -15.69
CA LEU A 229 26.79 0.37 -14.91
C LEU A 229 27.40 -0.78 -15.70
N THR A 230 26.58 -1.52 -16.45
CA THR A 230 27.04 -2.61 -17.32
C THR A 230 27.98 -2.10 -18.40
N ALA A 231 27.63 -0.99 -19.06
CA ALA A 231 28.52 -0.35 -20.03
C ALA A 231 29.84 0.10 -19.39
N GLY A 232 29.79 0.74 -18.23
CA GLY A 232 30.98 1.14 -17.46
C GLY A 232 31.89 -0.03 -17.11
N LYS A 233 31.31 -1.15 -16.63
CA LYS A 233 32.05 -2.38 -16.32
C LYS A 233 32.76 -2.95 -17.54
N THR A 234 32.10 -3.00 -18.70
CA THR A 234 32.72 -3.51 -19.92
C THR A 234 33.88 -2.63 -20.41
N LYS A 235 33.80 -1.31 -20.22
CA LYS A 235 34.88 -0.39 -20.56
C LYS A 235 36.10 -0.57 -19.64
N LEU A 236 35.87 -0.65 -18.33
CA LEU A 236 36.93 -0.88 -17.35
C LEU A 236 37.65 -2.21 -17.56
N GLU A 237 36.91 -3.27 -17.93
CA GLU A 237 37.50 -4.57 -18.22
C GLU A 237 38.44 -4.53 -19.43
N LYS A 238 38.11 -3.72 -20.46
CA LYS A 238 39.00 -3.51 -21.61
C LYS A 238 40.25 -2.73 -21.21
N GLU A 239 40.09 -1.62 -20.49
CA GLU A 239 41.22 -0.81 -20.00
C GLU A 239 42.17 -1.61 -19.12
N LYS A 240 41.64 -2.49 -18.26
CA LYS A 240 42.44 -3.40 -17.42
C LYS A 240 43.30 -4.35 -18.26
N LYS A 241 42.72 -4.99 -19.29
CA LYS A 241 43.45 -5.89 -20.18
C LYS A 241 44.56 -5.17 -20.94
N GLU A 242 44.28 -3.98 -21.48
CA GLU A 242 45.28 -3.15 -22.16
C GLU A 242 46.44 -2.76 -21.22
N LEU A 243 46.14 -2.47 -19.95
CA LEU A 243 47.17 -2.15 -18.96
C LEU A 243 48.02 -3.37 -18.59
N GLU A 244 47.41 -4.55 -18.44
CA GLU A 244 48.13 -5.81 -18.18
C GLU A 244 49.08 -6.15 -19.34
N GLU A 245 48.64 -6.00 -20.59
CA GLU A 245 49.48 -6.19 -21.78
C GLU A 245 50.66 -5.20 -21.82
N LYS A 246 50.40 -3.90 -21.61
CA LYS A 246 51.47 -2.89 -21.56
C LYS A 246 52.48 -3.17 -20.45
N ASN A 247 52.02 -3.63 -19.28
CA ASN A 247 52.90 -3.93 -18.17
C ASN A 247 53.80 -5.14 -18.46
N LYS A 248 53.23 -6.17 -19.12
CA LYS A 248 54.00 -7.33 -19.58
C LYS A 248 55.07 -6.92 -20.61
N GLU A 249 54.70 -6.12 -21.61
CA GLU A 249 55.64 -5.60 -22.60
C GLU A 249 56.76 -4.79 -21.95
N ASN A 250 56.42 -3.93 -20.98
CA ASN A 250 57.41 -3.11 -20.28
C ASN A 250 58.37 -3.95 -19.41
N SER A 251 57.86 -5.01 -18.77
CA SER A 251 58.67 -5.97 -18.01
C SER A 251 59.68 -6.70 -18.90
N GLU A 252 59.26 -7.13 -20.10
CA GLU A 252 60.15 -7.76 -21.08
C GLU A 252 61.22 -6.78 -21.58
N LYS A 253 60.86 -5.54 -21.89
CA LYS A 253 61.82 -4.48 -22.26
C LYS A 253 62.83 -4.20 -21.14
N MET A 254 62.37 -4.16 -19.89
CA MET A 254 63.24 -3.95 -18.73
C MET A 254 64.26 -5.08 -18.56
N LYS A 255 63.84 -6.34 -18.71
CA LYS A 255 64.76 -7.49 -18.66
C LYS A 255 65.87 -7.37 -19.72
N ILE A 256 65.49 -7.05 -20.96
CA ILE A 256 66.45 -6.86 -22.06
C ILE A 256 67.43 -5.72 -21.74
N PHE A 257 66.94 -4.62 -21.18
CA PHE A 257 67.78 -3.49 -20.79
C PHE A 257 68.78 -3.87 -19.69
N MET A 258 68.33 -4.57 -18.65
CA MET A 258 69.20 -5.02 -17.55
C MET A 258 70.31 -5.95 -18.04
N THR A 259 70.00 -6.92 -18.90
CA THR A 259 71.02 -7.82 -19.48
C THR A 259 72.08 -7.04 -20.26
N LYS A 260 71.67 -6.08 -21.11
CA LYS A 260 72.61 -5.23 -21.86
C LYS A 260 73.46 -4.35 -20.94
N TYR A 261 72.88 -3.87 -19.84
CA TYR A 261 73.62 -3.07 -18.86
C TYR A 261 74.72 -3.90 -18.18
N GLU A 262 74.39 -5.12 -17.73
CA GLU A 262 75.37 -6.03 -17.10
C GLU A 262 76.52 -6.40 -18.05
N GLU A 263 76.22 -6.62 -19.34
CA GLU A 263 77.24 -6.84 -20.37
C GLU A 263 78.18 -5.65 -20.50
N LYS A 264 77.63 -4.43 -20.58
CA LYS A 264 78.41 -3.19 -20.68
C LYS A 264 79.25 -2.92 -19.43
N GLU A 265 78.73 -3.26 -18.25
CA GLU A 265 79.49 -3.14 -17.00
C GLU A 265 80.70 -4.07 -16.99
N LYS A 266 80.55 -5.31 -17.46
CA LYS A 266 81.66 -6.27 -17.59
C LYS A 266 82.70 -5.81 -18.60
N GLU A 267 82.27 -5.29 -19.76
CA GLU A 267 83.18 -4.68 -20.74
C GLU A 267 83.97 -3.52 -20.15
N LEU A 268 83.34 -2.62 -19.40
CA LEU A 268 83.99 -1.46 -18.78
C LEU A 268 85.06 -1.87 -17.76
N LYS A 269 84.77 -2.86 -16.91
CA LYS A 269 85.74 -3.40 -15.94
C LYS A 269 86.99 -3.97 -16.64
N SER A 270 86.80 -4.68 -17.76
CA SER A 270 87.89 -5.22 -18.58
C SER A 270 88.78 -4.12 -19.18
N VAL A 271 88.19 -3.02 -19.64
CA VAL A 271 88.94 -1.89 -20.23
C VAL A 271 89.69 -1.06 -19.17
N GLY A 272 89.14 -0.95 -17.95
CA GLY A 272 89.76 -0.19 -16.86
C GLY A 272 91.14 -0.72 -16.45
N ASP A 273 91.25 -2.04 -16.25
CA ASP A 273 92.52 -2.72 -15.91
C ASP A 273 93.59 -2.50 -17.00
N LEU A 274 93.19 -2.53 -18.28
CA LEU A 274 94.10 -2.35 -19.41
C LEU A 274 94.59 -0.90 -19.54
N LEU A 275 93.75 0.08 -19.19
CA LEU A 275 94.12 1.49 -19.19
C LEU A 275 95.13 1.82 -18.09
N GLU A 276 94.95 1.27 -16.89
CA GLU A 276 95.91 1.42 -15.79
C GLU A 276 97.27 0.81 -16.16
N ALA A 277 97.24 -0.40 -16.71
CA ALA A 277 98.42 -1.10 -17.21
C ALA A 277 99.17 -0.28 -18.27
N LYS A 278 98.44 0.35 -19.21
CA LYS A 278 99.03 1.16 -20.29
C LYS A 278 99.73 2.41 -19.74
N LYS A 279 99.11 3.13 -18.80
CA LYS A 279 99.74 4.28 -18.13
C LYS A 279 101.03 3.89 -17.40
N LEU A 280 101.00 2.73 -16.74
CA LEU A 280 102.15 2.21 -16.00
C LEU A 280 103.31 1.81 -16.93
N TYR A 281 103.00 1.22 -18.08
CA TYR A 281 104.00 0.93 -19.11
C TYR A 281 104.65 2.21 -19.65
N ASP A 282 103.87 3.25 -19.94
CA ASP A 282 104.40 4.51 -20.46
C ASP A 282 105.28 5.23 -19.40
N LYS A 283 104.93 5.14 -18.11
CA LYS A 283 105.79 5.59 -17.00
C LYS A 283 107.09 4.78 -16.93
N TYR A 284 106.99 3.45 -16.99
CA TYR A 284 108.15 2.56 -16.97
C TYR A 284 109.14 2.89 -18.08
N LEU A 285 108.68 3.09 -19.32
CA LEU A 285 109.53 3.48 -20.45
C LEU A 285 110.20 4.85 -20.31
N SER A 286 109.70 5.71 -19.42
CA SER A 286 110.25 7.05 -19.17
C SER A 286 111.41 7.05 -18.17
N MET A 287 111.72 5.90 -17.55
CA MET A 287 112.82 5.74 -16.60
C MET A 287 114.21 5.89 -17.25
N GLU A 288 115.25 6.03 -16.42
CA GLU A 288 116.63 6.11 -16.91
C GLU A 288 117.01 4.90 -17.78
N THR A 289 117.49 5.15 -19.00
CA THR A 289 117.89 4.10 -19.97
C THR A 289 118.87 3.09 -19.41
N ARG A 290 119.73 3.51 -18.47
CA ARG A 290 120.69 2.64 -17.77
C ARG A 290 120.01 1.62 -16.86
N ILE A 291 118.91 1.99 -16.22
CA ILE A 291 118.13 1.09 -15.35
C ILE A 291 117.26 0.19 -16.23
N LEU A 292 116.62 0.76 -17.26
CA LEU A 292 115.87 0.02 -18.27
C LEU A 292 116.69 -1.10 -18.92
N SER A 293 117.93 -0.84 -19.33
CA SER A 293 118.76 -1.88 -19.96
C SER A 293 119.06 -3.08 -19.05
N LYS A 294 119.05 -2.89 -17.72
CA LYS A 294 119.20 -3.98 -16.74
C LYS A 294 117.91 -4.80 -16.58
N LEU A 295 116.76 -4.17 -16.82
CA LEU A 295 115.45 -4.78 -16.71
C LEU A 295 114.95 -5.37 -18.04
N ASP A 296 115.61 -5.13 -19.17
CA ASP A 296 115.11 -5.51 -20.51
C ASP A 296 114.88 -7.03 -20.68
N ASN A 297 115.69 -7.85 -20.01
CA ASN A 297 115.52 -9.31 -20.00
C ASN A 297 114.44 -9.81 -19.02
N VAL A 298 113.88 -8.93 -18.20
CA VAL A 298 112.90 -9.25 -17.14
C VAL A 298 111.53 -8.68 -17.47
N LEU A 299 111.48 -7.39 -17.81
CA LEU A 299 110.30 -6.64 -18.25
C LEU A 299 110.59 -6.10 -19.66
N ILE A 300 110.10 -6.83 -20.66
CA ILE A 300 110.40 -6.60 -22.08
C ILE A 300 109.84 -5.25 -22.52
N GLN A 301 110.70 -4.38 -23.05
CA GLN A 301 110.34 -3.00 -23.40
C GLN A 301 109.76 -2.84 -24.81
N ARG A 302 109.92 -3.85 -25.68
CA ARG A 302 109.61 -3.78 -27.12
C ARG A 302 108.22 -3.24 -27.44
N ASP A 303 107.21 -3.73 -26.73
CA ASP A 303 105.80 -3.38 -26.91
C ASP A 303 105.02 -3.64 -25.61
N PHE A 304 103.82 -3.06 -25.51
CA PHE A 304 102.99 -3.13 -24.32
C PHE A 304 102.60 -4.58 -23.97
N GLU A 305 102.27 -5.38 -24.97
CA GLU A 305 101.88 -6.79 -24.81
C GLU A 305 103.04 -7.63 -24.23
N SER A 306 104.26 -7.38 -24.71
CA SER A 306 105.47 -8.04 -24.22
C SER A 306 105.81 -7.61 -22.80
N PHE A 307 105.63 -6.33 -22.45
CA PHE A 307 105.77 -5.85 -21.07
C PHE A 307 104.80 -6.56 -20.13
N ILE A 308 103.51 -6.62 -20.50
CA ILE A 308 102.49 -7.29 -19.68
C ILE A 308 102.79 -8.79 -19.54
N SER A 309 103.14 -9.45 -20.64
CA SER A 309 103.41 -10.90 -20.64
C SER A 309 104.64 -11.26 -19.82
N SER A 310 105.68 -10.42 -19.85
CA SER A 310 106.93 -10.66 -19.15
C SER A 310 106.84 -10.40 -17.65
N GLY A 311 106.06 -9.41 -17.19
CA GLY A 311 105.86 -9.16 -15.76
C GLY A 311 104.90 -10.12 -15.06
N TYR A 312 104.16 -10.95 -15.82
CA TYR A 312 103.11 -11.82 -15.30
C TYR A 312 103.61 -13.04 -14.49
N THR A 313 104.90 -13.17 -14.16
CA THR A 313 105.43 -14.32 -13.43
C THR A 313 106.13 -13.92 -12.13
N LEU A 314 106.08 -14.81 -11.14
CA LEU A 314 106.75 -14.58 -9.85
C LEU A 314 108.28 -14.45 -10.02
N SER A 315 108.86 -15.23 -10.94
CA SER A 315 110.28 -15.14 -11.27
C SER A 315 110.66 -13.76 -11.83
N SER A 316 109.76 -13.13 -12.59
CA SER A 316 109.99 -11.76 -13.09
C SER A 316 110.01 -10.76 -11.95
N LEU A 317 109.08 -10.87 -11.00
CA LEU A 317 109.08 -10.04 -9.79
C LEU A 317 110.35 -10.26 -8.95
N ASP A 318 110.75 -11.52 -8.73
CA ASP A 318 112.00 -11.84 -8.04
C ASP A 318 113.21 -11.17 -8.69
N ASN A 319 113.30 -11.24 -10.02
CA ASN A 319 114.38 -10.63 -10.79
C ASN A 319 114.37 -9.10 -10.70
N VAL A 320 113.19 -8.45 -10.77
CA VAL A 320 113.06 -7.00 -10.57
C VAL A 320 113.57 -6.63 -9.17
N TRP A 321 113.13 -7.35 -8.15
CA TRP A 321 113.55 -7.10 -6.76
C TRP A 321 115.06 -7.24 -6.59
N ASP A 322 115.66 -8.29 -7.16
CA ASP A 322 117.11 -8.54 -7.08
C ASP A 322 117.92 -7.46 -7.82
N ILE A 323 117.42 -6.96 -8.97
CA ILE A 323 118.03 -5.85 -9.69
C ILE A 323 117.97 -4.56 -8.87
N VAL A 324 116.81 -4.23 -8.28
CA VAL A 324 116.68 -3.04 -7.43
C VAL A 324 117.62 -3.12 -6.24
N LYS A 325 117.74 -4.29 -5.60
CA LYS A 325 118.68 -4.51 -4.49
C LYS A 325 120.13 -4.19 -4.88
N ILE A 326 120.57 -4.61 -6.05
CA ILE A 326 121.95 -4.39 -6.52
C ILE A 326 122.15 -2.92 -6.92
N GLU A 327 121.16 -2.31 -7.56
CA GLU A 327 121.27 -1.01 -8.20
C GLU A 327 120.73 0.16 -7.39
N TYR A 328 120.30 -0.06 -6.15
CA TYR A 328 119.52 0.93 -5.40
C TYR A 328 120.15 2.33 -5.28
N LYS A 329 121.49 2.44 -5.23
CA LYS A 329 122.23 3.72 -5.18
C LYS A 329 122.20 4.46 -6.52
N ASN A 330 121.97 3.72 -7.60
CA ASN A 330 121.98 4.18 -8.96
C ASN A 330 120.58 4.50 -9.48
N ILE A 331 119.51 4.10 -8.79
CA ILE A 331 118.14 4.36 -9.24
C ILE A 331 117.66 5.68 -8.61
N SER A 332 117.14 6.58 -9.45
CA SER A 332 116.54 7.83 -8.99
C SER A 332 115.33 7.58 -8.08
N LYS A 333 114.94 8.55 -7.25
CA LYS A 333 113.75 8.39 -6.39
C LYS A 333 112.48 8.18 -7.21
N GLU A 334 112.33 8.87 -8.34
CA GLU A 334 111.18 8.76 -9.23
C GLU A 334 111.10 7.37 -9.91
N ASP A 335 112.25 6.85 -10.33
CA ASP A 335 112.35 5.51 -10.91
C ASP A 335 112.06 4.41 -9.88
N LYS A 336 112.48 4.59 -8.62
CA LYS A 336 112.14 3.66 -7.52
C LYS A 336 110.64 3.60 -7.29
N GLU A 337 109.95 4.75 -7.26
CA GLU A 337 108.49 4.78 -7.10
C GLU A 337 107.78 4.16 -8.31
N THR A 338 108.26 4.43 -9.53
CA THR A 338 107.72 3.78 -10.73
C THR A 338 107.88 2.25 -10.67
N LEU A 339 109.04 1.75 -10.24
CA LEU A 339 109.25 0.31 -10.07
C LEU A 339 108.38 -0.29 -8.96
N LYS A 340 108.11 0.44 -7.87
CA LYS A 340 107.18 0.01 -6.82
C LYS A 340 105.77 -0.13 -7.37
N GLU A 341 105.29 0.83 -8.16
CA GLU A 341 104.00 0.76 -8.84
C GLU A 341 103.95 -0.45 -9.81
N VAL A 342 104.99 -0.65 -10.62
CA VAL A 342 105.12 -1.80 -11.54
C VAL A 342 105.07 -3.12 -10.78
N PHE A 343 105.82 -3.22 -9.69
CA PHE A 343 105.89 -4.41 -8.85
C PHE A 343 104.55 -4.75 -8.19
N ALA A 344 103.91 -3.74 -7.59
CA ALA A 344 102.60 -3.88 -6.96
C ALA A 344 101.51 -4.29 -7.99
N PHE A 345 101.51 -3.65 -9.16
CA PHE A 345 100.59 -3.96 -10.24
C PHE A 345 100.71 -5.43 -10.67
N PHE A 346 101.92 -5.90 -10.99
CA PHE A 346 102.12 -7.27 -11.44
C PHE A 346 101.84 -8.31 -10.35
N LEU A 347 102.14 -8.01 -9.07
CA LEU A 347 101.76 -8.89 -7.96
C LEU A 347 100.24 -9.03 -7.85
N ASN A 348 99.50 -7.92 -8.00
CA ASN A 348 98.04 -7.92 -8.01
C ASN A 348 97.49 -8.73 -9.22
N GLN A 349 98.07 -8.57 -10.41
CA GLN A 349 97.62 -9.35 -11.55
C GLN A 349 97.90 -10.86 -11.40
N ILE A 350 99.03 -11.24 -10.79
CA ILE A 350 99.32 -12.65 -10.45
C ILE A 350 98.26 -13.20 -9.49
N ASN A 351 97.82 -12.40 -8.51
CA ASN A 351 96.76 -12.80 -7.57
C ASN A 351 95.41 -13.07 -8.26
N LYS A 352 95.07 -12.36 -9.34
CA LYS A 352 93.83 -12.60 -10.12
C LYS A 352 93.73 -14.01 -10.72
N ARG A 353 94.82 -14.78 -10.75
CA ARG A 353 94.83 -16.19 -11.19
C ARG A 353 94.26 -17.15 -10.15
N PHE A 354 94.15 -16.72 -8.90
CA PHE A 354 93.66 -17.52 -7.79
C PHE A 354 92.24 -17.07 -7.44
N LYS A 355 91.47 -17.99 -6.83
CA LYS A 355 90.11 -17.68 -6.35
C LYS A 355 90.15 -16.63 -5.23
N ASP A 356 91.19 -16.70 -4.40
CA ASP A 356 91.49 -15.79 -3.30
C ASP A 356 92.95 -15.33 -3.43
N ALA A 357 93.25 -14.08 -3.06
CA ALA A 357 94.59 -13.52 -3.20
C ALA A 357 95.60 -14.34 -2.39
N LYS A 358 96.70 -14.77 -3.04
CA LYS A 358 97.69 -15.67 -2.44
C LYS A 358 98.91 -14.93 -1.90
N TYR A 359 99.24 -13.79 -2.50
CA TYR A 359 100.44 -13.02 -2.20
C TYR A 359 100.08 -11.61 -1.74
N GLY A 360 100.82 -11.09 -0.76
CA GLY A 360 100.65 -9.73 -0.27
C GLY A 360 101.97 -8.95 -0.30
N LEU A 361 101.89 -7.63 -0.43
CA LEU A 361 103.04 -6.75 -0.31
C LEU A 361 103.48 -6.65 1.15
N VAL A 362 104.79 -6.67 1.37
CA VAL A 362 105.39 -6.36 2.67
C VAL A 362 106.00 -4.97 2.56
N GLN A 363 105.37 -4.02 3.25
CA GLN A 363 105.80 -2.61 3.29
C GLN A 363 106.37 -2.30 4.67
N VAL A 364 107.22 -1.27 4.73
CA VAL A 364 107.86 -0.81 5.97
C VAL A 364 107.65 0.69 6.04
N GLU A 365 107.25 1.17 7.21
CA GLU A 365 107.05 2.61 7.42
C GLU A 365 108.37 3.28 7.80
N VAL A 366 108.55 4.52 7.33
CA VAL A 366 109.69 5.33 7.72
C VAL A 366 109.53 5.70 9.20
N GLY A 367 110.55 5.44 10.01
CA GLY A 367 110.56 5.67 11.45
C GLY A 367 110.41 4.40 12.29
N GLU A 368 110.09 3.25 11.69
CA GLU A 368 110.06 1.95 12.41
C GLU A 368 111.48 1.49 12.80
N ASP A 369 111.58 0.72 13.89
CA ASP A 369 112.84 0.07 14.27
C ASP A 369 113.26 -0.97 13.22
N PHE A 370 114.53 -0.98 12.85
CA PHE A 370 115.05 -1.92 11.88
C PHE A 370 114.97 -3.37 12.41
N ASP A 371 114.27 -4.21 11.66
CA ASP A 371 114.16 -5.64 11.94
C ASP A 371 115.05 -6.45 10.99
N ALA A 372 116.21 -6.87 11.48
CA ALA A 372 117.17 -7.69 10.72
C ALA A 372 116.62 -9.07 10.30
N VAL A 373 115.52 -9.54 10.90
CA VAL A 373 114.88 -10.82 10.54
C VAL A 373 114.00 -10.64 9.30
N ASN A 374 113.22 -9.56 9.26
CA ASN A 374 112.19 -9.34 8.24
C ASN A 374 112.52 -8.26 7.21
N GLN A 375 113.59 -7.49 7.38
CA GLN A 375 114.00 -6.40 6.50
C GLN A 375 115.43 -6.59 5.99
N VAL A 376 115.76 -5.99 4.85
CA VAL A 376 117.12 -5.98 4.29
C VAL A 376 117.62 -4.55 4.27
N ASP A 377 118.53 -4.22 5.19
CA ASP A 377 119.23 -2.94 5.20
C ASP A 377 120.33 -2.92 4.13
N LEU A 378 120.24 -1.94 3.24
CA LEU A 378 121.19 -1.73 2.15
C LEU A 378 122.34 -0.80 2.52
N SER A 379 122.23 -0.06 3.63
CA SER A 379 123.26 0.85 4.14
C SER A 379 124.40 0.12 4.88
N GLN A 380 124.18 -1.16 5.24
CA GLN A 380 125.06 -1.99 6.08
C GLN A 380 125.15 -1.53 7.54
N ASN A 381 124.24 -0.67 7.99
CA ASN A 381 124.00 -0.33 9.38
C ASN A 381 122.88 -1.24 9.91
N SER A 382 123.27 -2.43 10.39
CA SER A 382 122.32 -3.47 10.84
C SER A 382 121.60 -3.16 12.16
N LYS A 383 121.47 -1.88 12.54
CA LYS A 383 120.78 -1.36 13.73
C LYS A 383 120.31 0.07 13.45
N GLY A 384 119.23 0.51 14.10
CA GLY A 384 118.72 1.89 14.00
C GLY A 384 117.26 1.93 13.57
N THR A 385 116.81 3.09 13.10
CA THR A 385 115.46 3.30 12.58
C THR A 385 115.47 3.39 11.06
N VAL A 386 114.41 2.88 10.42
CA VAL A 386 114.22 2.94 8.97
C VAL A 386 114.07 4.38 8.51
N THR A 387 114.94 4.84 7.62
CA THR A 387 114.91 6.20 7.04
C THR A 387 114.27 6.25 5.66
N GLU A 388 114.34 5.15 4.90
CA GLU A 388 113.75 5.03 3.57
C GLU A 388 113.33 3.58 3.30
N CYS A 389 112.10 3.38 2.82
CA CYS A 389 111.71 2.14 2.15
C CYS A 389 112.12 2.24 0.67
N VAL A 390 113.19 1.55 0.31
CA VAL A 390 113.76 1.56 -1.06
C VAL A 390 112.89 0.76 -2.02
N PHE A 391 112.41 -0.42 -1.59
CA PHE A 391 111.58 -1.28 -2.42
C PHE A 391 110.75 -2.25 -1.58
N TYR A 392 109.57 -2.63 -2.10
CA TYR A 392 108.66 -3.54 -1.41
C TYR A 392 109.19 -4.96 -1.35
N GLY A 393 108.86 -5.66 -0.25
CA GLY A 393 108.91 -7.10 -0.17
C GLY A 393 107.57 -7.71 -0.55
N TYR A 394 107.49 -9.04 -0.55
CA TYR A 394 106.21 -9.75 -0.67
C TYR A 394 106.25 -11.12 0.01
N GLY A 395 105.08 -11.63 0.35
CA GLY A 395 104.93 -12.90 1.06
C GLY A 395 103.60 -13.59 0.77
N PHE A 396 103.41 -14.78 1.33
CA PHE A 396 102.14 -15.49 1.30
C PHE A 396 101.15 -14.85 2.28
N LEU A 397 99.93 -14.64 1.83
CA LEU A 397 98.81 -14.24 2.69
C LEU A 397 98.32 -15.43 3.52
N ALA A 398 97.86 -15.16 4.74
CA ALA A 398 97.12 -16.12 5.55
C ALA A 398 95.75 -16.41 4.92
N GLU A 399 95.23 -17.63 5.12
CA GLU A 399 93.85 -17.93 4.75
C GLU A 399 92.90 -17.08 5.62
N LYS A 400 91.98 -16.37 4.97
CA LYS A 400 90.98 -15.56 5.66
C LYS A 400 89.76 -16.39 6.00
N GLU A 401 89.30 -16.33 7.24
CA GLU A 401 88.02 -16.91 7.65
C GLU A 401 86.85 -16.00 7.24
N ASN A 402 87.02 -14.66 7.29
CA ASN A 402 86.07 -13.70 6.72
C ASN A 402 86.71 -12.84 5.61
N PRO A 403 85.99 -12.54 4.51
CA PRO A 403 86.50 -11.70 3.43
C PRO A 403 86.86 -10.27 3.86
N ASN A 404 86.34 -9.81 5.00
CA ASN A 404 86.54 -8.46 5.52
C ASN A 404 87.71 -8.35 6.51
N ASP A 405 88.38 -9.46 6.84
CA ASP A 405 89.54 -9.42 7.75
C ASP A 405 90.74 -8.76 7.06
N GLU A 406 91.61 -8.12 7.83
CA GLU A 406 92.83 -7.51 7.31
C GLU A 406 93.76 -8.56 6.67
N ASP A 407 94.48 -8.16 5.62
CA ASP A 407 95.46 -9.02 4.96
C ASP A 407 96.67 -9.23 5.87
N ILE A 408 96.82 -10.45 6.40
CA ILE A 408 97.97 -10.82 7.24
C ILE A 408 98.99 -11.61 6.40
N ILE A 409 100.25 -11.17 6.40
CA ILE A 409 101.35 -11.88 5.76
C ILE A 409 101.77 -13.05 6.66
N ALA A 410 101.47 -14.27 6.24
CA ALA A 410 101.81 -15.50 6.97
C ALA A 410 103.30 -15.87 6.84
N ARG A 411 103.91 -15.59 5.69
CA ARG A 411 105.32 -15.92 5.42
C ARG A 411 105.92 -15.02 4.35
N ILE A 412 107.02 -14.33 4.68
CA ILE A 412 107.76 -13.47 3.75
C ILE A 412 108.58 -14.32 2.77
N ILE A 413 108.58 -13.94 1.49
CA ILE A 413 109.36 -14.55 0.41
C ILE A 413 110.56 -13.66 0.07
N LYS A 414 110.30 -12.37 -0.20
CA LYS A 414 111.32 -11.33 -0.36
C LYS A 414 111.09 -10.28 0.72
N ASN A 415 112.13 -9.99 1.50
CA ASN A 415 112.06 -8.96 2.52
C ASN A 415 112.01 -7.57 1.87
N PRO A 416 111.35 -6.57 2.48
CA PRO A 416 111.46 -5.18 2.07
C PRO A 416 112.91 -4.68 2.13
N LEU A 417 113.28 -3.85 1.16
CA LEU A 417 114.58 -3.21 1.06
C LEU A 417 114.52 -1.84 1.73
N VAL A 418 115.40 -1.58 2.70
CA VAL A 418 115.37 -0.37 3.51
C VAL A 418 116.76 0.27 3.66
N LEU A 419 116.77 1.55 4.05
CA LEU A 419 117.95 2.24 4.57
C LEU A 419 117.72 2.61 6.03
N THR A 420 118.77 2.59 6.83
CA THR A 420 118.75 2.91 8.27
C THR A 420 119.69 4.08 8.59
N ALA A 421 119.46 4.75 9.71
CA ALA A 421 120.29 5.83 10.25
C ALA A 421 121.20 5.36 11.38
#